data_AF-A0A936YHV8-F1
#
_entry.id   AF-A0A936YHV8-F1
#
_cell.length_a   1.000
_cell.length_b   1.000
_cell.length_c   1.000
_cell.angle_alpha   90.00
_cell.angle_beta   90.00
_cell.angle_gamma   90.00
#
_symmetry.space_group_name_H-M   'P 1'
#
loop_
_entity.id
_entity.type
_entity.pdbx_description
1 polymer ?
#
loop_
_entity_poly.entity_id
_entity_poly.type
_entity_poly.pdbx_seq_one_letter_code
_entity_poly.pdbx_strand_id
1 'polypeptide(L)'
;MTTINQIWDFITGTNKEGPGGVPSVLPYDYNNLYNALYGLYNNDEAIIEDDTTRRLRTVVNRSVEFYASKMLPGKEIKVMAYIGGEKPTEGEEQPNQPLIEAIDQVVKDSNIGNNKGAMIRGFSLYGDSFIRVRGDKQKTYIEDISPFFVTDFEEDSRQFLTYLRLDIPVLGDNDMPENYVEVWDAETKTLQIWQGQTPEQLPSSS
;
A
#
# COMPACT_ATOMS: atom_id res chain seq x y z
N MET A 1 24.34 0.59 1.24
CA MET A 1 23.58 0.71 2.51
C MET A 1 23.16 2.17 2.74
N THR A 2 22.87 2.90 1.66
CA THR A 2 22.76 4.37 1.60
C THR A 2 21.40 4.79 1.03
N THR A 3 20.90 4.06 0.05
CA THR A 3 19.69 4.39 -0.74
C THR A 3 18.38 4.39 0.05
N ILE A 4 18.11 3.40 0.91
CA ILE A 4 16.85 3.36 1.69
C ILE A 4 16.78 4.51 2.69
N ASN A 5 17.88 4.81 3.39
CA ASN A 5 17.92 5.90 4.36
C ASN A 5 17.81 7.26 3.65
N GLN A 6 18.42 7.41 2.46
CA GLN A 6 18.31 8.61 1.63
C GLN A 6 16.88 8.90 1.18
N ILE A 7 16.11 7.87 0.80
CA ILE A 7 14.69 8.03 0.45
C ILE A 7 13.88 8.47 1.68
N TRP A 8 14.14 7.90 2.86
CA TRP A 8 13.40 8.26 4.07
C TRP A 8 13.76 9.63 4.62
N ASP A 9 15.02 10.03 4.60
CA ASP A 9 15.45 11.38 4.97
C ASP A 9 14.81 12.42 4.02
N PHE A 10 14.65 12.09 2.74
CA PHE A 10 13.94 12.91 1.75
C PHE A 10 12.43 12.97 2.02
N ILE A 11 11.78 11.83 2.31
CA ILE A 11 10.35 11.75 2.66
C ILE A 11 10.03 12.60 3.89
N THR A 12 10.80 12.42 4.96
CA THR A 12 10.48 12.95 6.30
C THR A 12 11.03 14.35 6.53
N GLY A 13 11.83 14.88 5.59
CA GLY A 13 12.51 16.17 5.74
C GLY A 13 13.62 16.17 6.81
N THR A 14 13.98 15.00 7.36
CA THR A 14 14.96 14.85 8.45
C THR A 14 16.39 14.73 7.94
N ASN A 15 16.77 15.51 6.94
CA ASN A 15 18.16 15.58 6.51
C ASN A 15 19.05 15.73 7.76
N LYS A 16 19.97 14.79 7.97
CA LYS A 16 20.93 14.80 9.09
C LYS A 16 21.85 16.03 9.11
N GLU A 17 21.66 16.97 8.20
CA GLU A 17 22.37 18.25 8.08
C GLU A 17 21.57 19.48 8.53
N GLY A 18 20.31 19.35 8.99
CA GLY A 18 19.65 20.45 9.73
C GLY A 18 18.12 20.53 9.67
N PRO A 19 17.50 21.30 10.59
CA PRO A 19 16.05 21.46 10.70
C PRO A 19 15.56 22.48 9.66
N GLY A 20 15.23 22.03 8.45
CA GLY A 20 14.72 22.91 7.40
C GLY A 20 14.24 22.26 6.12
N GLY A 21 14.26 20.93 6.01
CA GLY A 21 13.67 20.24 4.86
C GLY A 21 12.14 20.28 4.93
N VAL A 22 11.48 20.87 3.93
CA VAL A 22 10.06 20.63 3.71
C VAL A 22 9.93 19.18 3.20
N PRO A 23 9.06 18.34 3.80
CA PRO A 23 8.81 16.98 3.31
C PRO A 23 8.48 17.01 1.81
N SER A 24 9.06 16.10 1.03
CA SER A 24 8.75 15.99 -0.41
C SER A 24 7.39 15.37 -0.69
N VAL A 25 6.81 14.72 0.33
CA VAL A 25 5.47 14.12 0.32
C VAL A 25 4.75 14.58 1.58
N LEU A 26 3.54 15.12 1.40
CA LEU A 26 2.59 15.35 2.48
C LEU A 26 1.48 14.30 2.35
N PRO A 27 1.55 13.18 3.11
CA PRO A 27 0.47 12.19 3.07
C PRO A 27 -0.88 12.86 3.35
N TYR A 28 -1.98 12.23 2.91
CA TYR A 28 -3.29 12.49 3.52
C TYR A 28 -3.21 11.97 4.97
N ASP A 29 -2.59 12.74 5.85
CA ASP A 29 -2.29 12.29 7.19
C ASP A 29 -3.43 12.74 8.09
N TYR A 30 -4.34 11.82 8.40
CA TYR A 30 -5.46 12.09 9.30
C TYR A 30 -4.91 12.41 10.71
N ASN A 31 -4.67 13.71 10.97
CA ASN A 31 -4.10 14.23 12.22
C ASN A 31 -2.70 13.70 12.58
N ASN A 32 -1.77 13.58 11.63
CA ASN A 32 -0.39 13.08 11.85
C ASN A 32 -0.28 11.60 12.32
N LEU A 33 -1.36 10.83 12.18
CA LEU A 33 -1.43 9.44 12.60
C LEU A 33 -0.45 8.54 11.84
N TYR A 34 -0.34 8.70 10.52
CA TYR A 34 0.49 7.80 9.69
C TYR A 34 1.97 8.01 9.95
N ASN A 35 2.39 9.27 10.08
CA ASN A 35 3.74 9.62 10.49
C ASN A 35 4.07 9.06 11.89
N ALA A 36 3.14 9.18 12.85
CA ALA A 36 3.35 8.67 14.20
C ALA A 36 3.44 7.13 14.25
N LEU A 37 2.56 6.42 13.53
CA LEU A 37 2.56 4.96 13.47
C LEU A 37 3.80 4.42 12.77
N TYR A 38 4.22 5.05 11.67
CA TYR A 38 5.47 4.72 10.99
C TYR A 38 6.67 4.90 11.92
N GLY A 39 6.73 6.05 12.61
CA GLY A 39 7.76 6.35 13.60
C GLY A 39 7.80 5.29 14.70
N LEU A 40 6.67 4.91 15.29
CA LEU A 40 6.62 3.88 16.33
C LEU A 40 6.91 2.45 15.81
N TYR A 41 6.61 2.19 14.54
CA TYR A 41 6.91 0.91 13.90
C TYR A 41 8.41 0.74 13.62
N ASN A 42 9.12 1.84 13.30
CA ASN A 42 10.53 1.83 12.90
C ASN A 42 11.51 2.42 13.93
N ASN A 43 11.06 3.15 14.95
CA ASN A 43 11.91 3.71 16.01
C ASN A 43 12.43 2.62 16.91
N ASP A 44 13.73 2.35 16.79
CA ASP A 44 14.51 1.78 17.88
C ASP A 44 15.95 2.32 17.75
N GLU A 45 16.25 3.40 18.48
CA GLU A 45 17.55 4.11 18.45
C GLU A 45 18.73 3.25 18.99
N ALA A 46 18.48 2.00 19.39
CA ALA A 46 19.45 1.15 20.11
C ALA A 46 19.88 -0.13 19.36
N ILE A 47 19.74 -0.23 18.04
CA ILE A 47 19.87 -1.52 17.33
C ILE A 47 21.15 -1.68 16.48
N ILE A 48 21.83 -2.81 16.74
CA ILE A 48 22.89 -3.41 15.91
C ILE A 48 22.23 -4.08 14.69
N GLU A 49 22.75 -3.81 13.49
CA GLU A 49 22.17 -4.08 12.16
C GLU A 49 21.67 -5.51 11.85
N ASP A 50 22.01 -6.52 12.66
CA ASP A 50 21.81 -7.94 12.33
C ASP A 50 20.75 -8.66 13.22
N ASP A 51 19.98 -7.91 14.01
CA ASP A 51 18.98 -8.51 14.91
C ASP A 51 17.62 -8.74 14.23
N THR A 52 17.40 -9.97 13.74
CA THR A 52 16.10 -10.41 13.18
C THR A 52 14.94 -10.35 14.18
N THR A 53 15.21 -10.20 15.49
CA THR A 53 14.17 -10.01 16.52
C THR A 53 13.67 -8.56 16.61
N ARG A 54 14.26 -7.62 15.85
CA ARG A 54 13.86 -6.20 15.76
C ARG A 54 12.36 -6.00 15.64
N ARG A 55 11.70 -6.77 14.78
CA ARG A 55 10.26 -6.68 14.53
C ARG A 55 9.41 -7.19 15.70
N LEU A 56 9.94 -8.03 16.59
CA LEU A 56 9.18 -8.61 17.69
C LEU A 56 9.20 -7.75 18.97
N ARG A 57 9.87 -6.59 18.97
CA ARG A 57 10.12 -5.80 20.19
C ARG A 57 9.15 -4.64 20.40
N THR A 58 8.62 -4.03 19.34
CA THR A 58 7.65 -2.93 19.48
C THR A 58 6.22 -3.45 19.61
N VAL A 59 5.42 -2.80 20.47
CA VAL A 59 4.00 -3.14 20.67
C VAL A 59 3.21 -2.97 19.37
N VAL A 60 3.56 -1.95 18.57
CA VAL A 60 2.95 -1.70 17.26
C VAL A 60 3.20 -2.87 16.32
N ASN A 61 4.45 -3.32 16.18
CA ASN A 61 4.77 -4.43 15.28
C ASN A 61 4.13 -5.75 15.72
N ARG A 62 4.12 -6.05 17.04
CA ARG A 62 3.38 -7.21 17.58
C ARG A 62 1.90 -7.17 17.25
N SER A 63 1.29 -5.99 17.32
CA SER A 63 -0.13 -5.81 16.98
C SER A 63 -0.37 -6.06 15.49
N VAL A 64 0.49 -5.51 14.62
CA VAL A 64 0.45 -5.73 13.17
C VAL A 64 0.56 -7.22 12.83
N GLU A 65 1.56 -7.93 13.37
CA GLU A 65 1.73 -9.36 13.10
C GLU A 65 0.59 -10.21 13.69
N PHE A 66 0.04 -9.83 14.85
CA PHE A 66 -1.15 -10.47 15.40
C PHE A 66 -2.33 -10.37 14.43
N TYR A 67 -2.69 -9.16 14.00
CA TYR A 67 -3.81 -8.96 13.06
C TYR A 67 -3.55 -9.64 11.71
N ALA A 68 -2.33 -9.54 11.18
CA ALA A 68 -1.96 -10.20 9.94
C ALA A 68 -2.10 -11.73 10.00
N SER A 69 -1.80 -12.33 11.16
CA SER A 69 -1.97 -13.78 11.37
C SER A 69 -3.43 -14.22 11.46
N LYS A 70 -4.37 -13.31 11.74
CA LYS A 70 -5.80 -13.60 11.98
C LYS A 70 -6.73 -13.24 10.83
N MET A 71 -6.43 -12.19 10.07
CA MET A 71 -7.34 -11.71 9.01
C MET A 71 -7.48 -12.68 7.85
N LEU A 72 -6.36 -13.12 7.25
CA LEU A 72 -6.38 -14.09 6.17
C LEU A 72 -5.24 -15.10 6.37
N PRO A 73 -5.44 -16.12 7.23
CA PRO A 73 -4.39 -17.11 7.48
C PRO A 73 -4.06 -17.93 6.23
N GLY A 74 -2.83 -18.46 6.18
CA GLY A 74 -2.36 -19.34 5.10
C GLY A 74 -1.80 -18.62 3.87
N LYS A 75 -1.08 -19.37 3.04
CA LYS A 75 -0.38 -18.86 1.85
C LYS A 75 -1.32 -18.58 0.67
N GLU A 76 -2.42 -19.33 0.57
CA GLU A 76 -3.34 -19.27 -0.56
C GLU A 76 -4.62 -18.51 -0.19
N ILE A 77 -5.20 -17.81 -1.15
CA ILE A 77 -6.57 -17.28 -1.06
C ILE A 77 -7.49 -18.37 -1.59
N LYS A 78 -8.29 -18.94 -0.69
CA LYS A 78 -9.28 -19.96 -1.06
C LYS A 78 -10.57 -19.26 -1.45
N VAL A 79 -10.93 -19.35 -2.73
CA VAL A 79 -12.24 -18.89 -3.22
C VAL A 79 -13.27 -19.93 -2.81
N MET A 80 -14.25 -19.52 -2.01
CA MET A 80 -15.36 -20.36 -1.57
C MET A 80 -16.65 -19.65 -1.91
N ALA A 81 -17.62 -20.33 -2.53
CA ALA A 81 -18.98 -19.82 -2.54
C ALA A 81 -19.66 -20.12 -1.20
N TYR A 82 -20.43 -19.16 -0.71
CA TYR A 82 -21.33 -19.34 0.42
C TYR A 82 -22.77 -19.24 -0.10
N ILE A 83 -23.60 -20.24 0.17
CA ILE A 83 -25.05 -20.12 0.00
C ILE A 83 -25.59 -19.55 1.32
N GLY A 84 -26.13 -18.33 1.32
CA GLY A 84 -26.77 -17.78 2.52
C GLY A 84 -25.85 -17.66 3.75
N GLY A 85 -24.53 -17.65 3.56
CA GLY A 85 -23.53 -17.63 4.65
C GLY A 85 -23.02 -19.00 5.10
N GLU A 86 -23.52 -20.10 4.52
CA GLU A 86 -23.08 -21.45 4.84
C GLU A 86 -22.16 -22.03 3.75
N LYS A 87 -21.14 -22.77 4.18
CA LYS A 87 -20.20 -23.46 3.30
C LYS A 87 -20.92 -24.68 2.70
N PRO A 88 -20.85 -24.93 1.38
CA PRO A 88 -21.45 -26.10 0.75
C PRO A 88 -20.96 -27.39 1.40
N THR A 89 -21.88 -28.32 1.63
CA THR A 89 -21.56 -29.63 2.20
C THR A 89 -20.90 -30.51 1.14
N GLU A 90 -20.07 -31.46 1.56
CA GLU A 90 -19.39 -32.38 0.64
C GLU A 90 -20.43 -33.16 -0.18
N GLY A 91 -20.49 -32.94 -1.50
CA GLY A 91 -21.45 -33.58 -2.42
C GLY A 91 -22.54 -32.66 -2.98
N GLU A 92 -22.63 -31.41 -2.53
CA GLU A 92 -23.53 -30.40 -3.11
C GLU A 92 -22.82 -29.64 -4.25
N GLU A 93 -23.52 -29.43 -5.38
CA GLU A 93 -23.02 -28.56 -6.44
C GLU A 93 -22.83 -27.15 -5.89
N GLN A 94 -21.64 -26.55 -6.06
CA GLN A 94 -21.44 -25.20 -5.59
C GLN A 94 -22.32 -24.26 -6.43
N PRO A 95 -23.04 -23.33 -5.77
CA PRO A 95 -23.80 -22.34 -6.50
C PRO A 95 -22.83 -21.53 -7.37
N ASN A 96 -23.20 -21.33 -8.64
CA ASN A 96 -22.45 -20.46 -9.54
C ASN A 96 -20.97 -20.91 -9.75
N GLN A 97 -20.75 -22.22 -9.90
CA GLN A 97 -19.46 -22.83 -10.25
C GLN A 97 -18.65 -22.04 -11.31
N PRO A 98 -19.25 -21.52 -12.41
CA PRO A 98 -18.50 -20.74 -13.39
C PRO A 98 -17.90 -19.44 -12.84
N LEU A 99 -18.60 -18.78 -11.90
CA LEU A 99 -18.10 -17.58 -11.23
C LEU A 99 -16.93 -17.92 -10.30
N ILE A 100 -17.04 -19.01 -9.54
CA ILE A 100 -15.97 -19.46 -8.64
C ILE A 100 -14.70 -19.76 -9.44
N GLU A 101 -14.85 -20.49 -10.55
CA GLU A 101 -13.74 -20.81 -11.46
C GLU A 101 -13.13 -19.54 -12.06
N ALA A 102 -13.94 -18.55 -12.44
CA ALA A 102 -13.45 -17.28 -12.94
C ALA A 102 -12.67 -16.49 -11.87
N ILE A 103 -13.16 -16.43 -10.63
CA ILE A 103 -12.46 -15.74 -9.53
C ILE A 103 -11.16 -16.47 -9.18
N ASP A 104 -11.19 -17.80 -9.11
CA ASP A 104 -10.02 -18.64 -8.85
C ASP A 104 -8.96 -18.45 -9.94
N GLN A 105 -9.38 -18.31 -11.21
CA GLN A 105 -8.49 -17.99 -12.31
C GLN A 105 -7.85 -16.61 -12.14
N VAL A 106 -8.60 -15.58 -11.75
CA VAL A 106 -8.03 -14.24 -11.45
C VAL A 106 -7.02 -14.32 -10.31
N VAL A 107 -7.31 -15.08 -9.24
CA VAL A 107 -6.38 -15.27 -8.12
C VAL A 107 -5.09 -15.95 -8.60
N LYS A 108 -5.18 -17.00 -9.43
CA LYS A 108 -4.04 -17.71 -10.01
C LYS A 108 -3.21 -16.85 -10.97
N ASP A 109 -3.87 -16.04 -11.80
CA ASP A 109 -3.22 -15.16 -12.77
C ASP A 109 -2.68 -13.88 -12.12
N SER A 110 -2.96 -13.69 -10.83
CA SER A 110 -2.47 -12.57 -10.04
C SER A 110 -1.25 -12.89 -9.20
N ASN A 111 -0.55 -11.83 -8.78
CA ASN A 111 0.51 -11.89 -7.77
C ASN A 111 -0.02 -11.85 -6.32
N ILE A 112 -1.35 -11.95 -6.10
CA ILE A 112 -1.96 -11.72 -4.78
C ILE A 112 -1.41 -12.67 -3.71
N GLY A 113 -1.13 -13.93 -4.04
CA GLY A 113 -0.58 -14.90 -3.09
C GLY A 113 0.77 -14.48 -2.50
N ASN A 114 1.59 -13.77 -3.29
CA ASN A 114 2.88 -13.25 -2.84
C ASN A 114 2.72 -11.91 -2.09
N ASN A 115 1.79 -11.06 -2.53
CA ASN A 115 1.62 -9.71 -1.98
C ASN A 115 0.70 -9.65 -0.75
N LYS A 116 -0.16 -10.66 -0.55
CA LYS A 116 -1.15 -10.76 0.54
C LYS A 116 -0.54 -10.43 1.90
N GLY A 117 0.64 -10.98 2.19
CA GLY A 117 1.29 -10.76 3.48
C GLY A 117 1.74 -9.31 3.70
N ALA A 118 2.13 -8.60 2.65
CA ALA A 118 2.48 -7.18 2.73
C ALA A 118 1.20 -6.33 2.88
N MET A 119 0.19 -6.57 2.04
CA MET A 119 -1.09 -5.88 2.04
C MET A 119 -1.78 -5.90 3.41
N ILE A 120 -1.90 -7.10 4.02
CA ILE A 120 -2.57 -7.23 5.31
C ILE A 120 -1.77 -6.52 6.42
N ARG A 121 -0.44 -6.51 6.34
CA ARG A 121 0.39 -5.78 7.30
C ARG A 121 0.25 -4.27 7.12
N GLY A 122 0.23 -3.78 5.88
CA GLY A 122 -0.04 -2.39 5.56
C GLY A 122 -1.39 -1.94 6.12
N PHE A 123 -2.45 -2.71 5.84
CA PHE A 123 -3.78 -2.47 6.39
C PHE A 123 -3.81 -2.53 7.93
N SER A 124 -3.14 -3.51 8.54
CA SER A 124 -3.07 -3.62 10.00
C SER A 124 -2.30 -2.48 10.66
N LEU A 125 -1.36 -1.87 9.93
CA LEU A 125 -0.58 -0.75 10.41
C LEU A 125 -1.34 0.57 10.26
N TYR A 126 -1.89 0.86 9.08
CA TYR A 126 -2.47 2.18 8.78
C TYR A 126 -3.99 2.24 8.92
N GLY A 127 -4.69 1.10 8.95
CA GLY A 127 -6.16 1.04 8.94
C GLY A 127 -6.78 1.19 7.55
N ASP A 128 -6.02 1.69 6.57
CA ASP A 128 -6.43 1.84 5.18
C ASP A 128 -5.59 0.96 4.24
N SER A 129 -6.16 0.60 3.08
CA SER A 129 -5.52 -0.22 2.06
C SER A 129 -5.89 0.29 0.67
N PHE A 130 -4.92 0.82 -0.07
CA PHE A 130 -5.11 1.23 -1.45
C PHE A 130 -4.55 0.15 -2.36
N ILE A 131 -5.39 -0.36 -3.26
CA ILE A 131 -5.04 -1.49 -4.12
C ILE A 131 -5.14 -1.03 -5.56
N ARG A 132 -4.00 -1.02 -6.24
CA ARG A 132 -3.95 -0.74 -7.66
C ARG A 132 -3.93 -2.06 -8.44
N VAL A 133 -4.85 -2.19 -9.38
CA VAL A 133 -4.92 -3.35 -10.26
C VAL A 133 -4.37 -2.94 -11.62
N ARG A 134 -3.24 -3.53 -12.00
CA ARG A 134 -2.68 -3.44 -13.35
C ARG A 134 -2.89 -4.77 -14.05
N GLY A 135 -3.00 -4.78 -15.36
CA GLY A 135 -3.13 -6.02 -16.10
C GLY A 135 -2.60 -5.86 -17.51
N ASP A 136 -2.01 -6.93 -18.02
CA ASP A 136 -1.89 -7.13 -19.46
C ASP A 136 -2.97 -8.14 -19.91
N LYS A 137 -2.98 -8.51 -21.19
CA LYS A 137 -3.98 -9.46 -21.72
C LYS A 137 -3.89 -10.87 -21.13
N GLN A 138 -2.84 -11.18 -20.38
CA GLN A 138 -2.51 -12.52 -19.88
C GLN A 138 -2.41 -12.58 -18.35
N LYS A 139 -2.02 -11.50 -17.69
CA LYS A 139 -1.74 -11.47 -16.25
C LYS A 139 -2.29 -10.23 -15.60
N THR A 140 -2.76 -10.43 -14.37
CA THR A 140 -3.18 -9.34 -13.49
C THR A 140 -2.11 -9.14 -12.41
N TYR A 141 -1.85 -7.89 -12.05
CA TYR A 141 -0.90 -7.51 -11.02
C TYR A 141 -1.64 -6.63 -10.03
N ILE A 142 -1.63 -7.07 -8.78
CA ILE A 142 -2.16 -6.34 -7.64
C ILE A 142 -0.98 -5.68 -6.95
N GLU A 143 -1.02 -4.37 -6.90
CA GLU A 143 -0.01 -3.53 -6.27
C GLU A 143 -0.62 -2.93 -5.00
N ASP A 144 0.05 -3.22 -3.88
CA ASP A 144 -0.24 -2.61 -2.59
C ASP A 144 0.34 -1.20 -2.57
N ILE A 145 -0.52 -0.19 -2.51
CA ILE A 145 -0.11 1.20 -2.41
C ILE A 145 -0.17 1.59 -0.93
N SER A 146 1.00 1.92 -0.37
CA SER A 146 1.08 2.41 1.00
C SER A 146 0.21 3.67 1.15
N PRO A 147 -0.73 3.72 2.11
CA PRO A 147 -1.53 4.91 2.40
C PRO A 147 -0.66 6.16 2.62
N PHE A 148 0.56 5.97 3.10
CA PHE A 148 1.54 7.04 3.27
C PHE A 148 1.85 7.83 1.99
N PHE A 149 1.75 7.22 0.81
CA PHE A 149 2.03 7.89 -0.47
C PHE A 149 0.79 8.37 -1.19
N VAL A 150 -0.39 8.12 -0.64
CA VAL A 150 -1.60 8.78 -1.08
C VAL A 150 -1.57 10.16 -0.44
N THR A 151 -1.73 11.20 -1.24
CA THR A 151 -1.69 12.59 -0.77
C THR A 151 -3.04 13.26 -0.87
N ASP A 152 -3.91 12.77 -1.75
CA ASP A 152 -5.26 13.24 -1.92
C ASP A 152 -6.13 12.16 -2.56
N PHE A 153 -7.41 12.12 -2.19
CA PHE A 153 -8.42 11.25 -2.81
C PHE A 153 -9.82 11.78 -2.55
N GLU A 154 -10.73 11.48 -3.49
CA GLU A 154 -12.15 11.79 -3.31
C GLU A 154 -12.99 10.54 -3.51
N GLU A 155 -14.15 10.53 -2.88
CA GLU A 155 -15.13 9.47 -2.97
C GLU A 155 -16.51 10.03 -3.32
N ASP A 156 -17.29 9.25 -4.05
CA ASP A 156 -18.71 9.55 -4.24
C ASP A 156 -19.54 9.27 -2.98
N SER A 157 -20.85 9.59 -3.04
CA SER A 157 -21.79 9.35 -1.94
C SER A 157 -21.91 7.88 -1.49
N ARG A 158 -21.38 6.93 -2.27
CA ARG A 158 -21.38 5.49 -2.00
C ARG A 158 -20.00 4.97 -1.61
N GLN A 159 -19.04 5.87 -1.38
CA GLN A 159 -17.66 5.54 -1.01
C GLN A 159 -16.88 4.85 -2.14
N PHE A 160 -17.23 5.14 -3.40
CA PHE A 160 -16.38 4.75 -4.54
C PHE A 160 -15.38 5.85 -4.82
N LEU A 161 -14.09 5.49 -4.96
CA LEU A 161 -13.04 6.41 -5.37
C LEU A 161 -13.40 7.08 -6.71
N THR A 162 -13.43 8.42 -6.73
CA THR A 162 -13.62 9.26 -7.92
C THR A 162 -12.36 9.99 -8.32
N TYR A 163 -11.44 10.19 -7.38
CA TYR A 163 -10.15 10.83 -7.58
C TYR A 163 -9.10 10.18 -6.68
N LEU A 164 -7.87 10.06 -7.16
CA LEU A 164 -6.74 9.58 -6.37
C LEU A 164 -5.46 10.26 -6.85
N ARG A 165 -4.68 10.78 -5.90
CA ARG A 165 -3.34 11.28 -6.11
C ARG A 165 -2.33 10.50 -5.27
N LEU A 166 -1.27 10.06 -5.94
CA LEU A 166 -0.12 9.42 -5.34
C LEU A 166 1.10 10.31 -5.55
N ASP A 167 1.87 10.56 -4.50
CA ASP A 167 3.22 11.14 -4.58
C ASP A 167 4.19 10.15 -3.93
N ILE A 168 4.92 9.41 -4.76
CA ILE A 168 5.86 8.37 -4.37
C ILE A 168 7.28 8.86 -4.65
N PRO A 169 8.17 8.94 -3.67
CA PRO A 169 9.57 9.22 -3.92
C PRO A 169 10.24 7.97 -4.47
N VAL A 170 10.92 8.12 -5.59
CA VAL A 170 11.66 7.07 -6.30
C VAL A 170 13.12 7.49 -6.43
N LEU A 171 14.02 6.54 -6.69
CA LEU A 171 15.38 6.87 -7.05
C LEU A 171 15.45 7.06 -8.58
N GLY A 172 15.94 8.23 -9.00
CA GLY A 172 16.27 8.51 -10.38
C GLY A 172 17.54 7.79 -10.84
N ASP A 173 17.88 7.94 -12.12
CA ASP A 173 19.03 7.27 -12.76
C ASP A 173 20.39 7.63 -12.13
N ASN A 174 20.45 8.74 -11.40
CA ASN A 174 21.62 9.25 -10.69
C ASN A 174 21.64 8.85 -9.19
N ASP A 175 20.80 7.90 -8.78
CA ASP A 175 20.57 7.52 -7.37
C ASP A 175 20.10 8.69 -6.48
N MET A 176 19.61 9.78 -7.07
CA MET A 176 19.01 10.88 -6.32
C MET A 176 17.50 10.68 -6.19
N PRO A 177 16.90 11.03 -5.04
CA PRO A 177 15.45 11.01 -4.90
C PRO A 177 14.76 11.95 -5.90
N GLU A 178 13.76 11.43 -6.59
CA GLU A 178 12.85 12.15 -7.48
C GLU A 178 11.41 11.84 -7.07
N ASN A 179 10.47 12.75 -7.33
CA ASN A 179 9.05 12.49 -7.11
C ASN A 179 8.44 11.82 -8.35
N TYR A 180 7.80 10.68 -8.11
CA TYR A 180 6.85 10.05 -9.02
C TYR A 180 5.45 10.43 -8.59
N VAL A 181 4.69 11.04 -9.50
CA VAL A 181 3.32 11.49 -9.22
C VAL A 181 2.37 10.80 -10.17
N GLU A 182 1.30 10.26 -9.61
CA GLU A 182 0.21 9.64 -10.36
C GLU A 182 -1.09 10.29 -9.92
N VAL A 183 -1.85 10.82 -10.88
CA VAL A 183 -3.19 11.34 -10.66
C VAL A 183 -4.16 10.56 -11.53
N TRP A 184 -5.16 9.98 -10.87
CA TRP A 184 -6.27 9.29 -11.48
C TRP A 184 -7.57 10.05 -11.19
N ASP A 185 -8.36 10.25 -12.23
CA ASP A 185 -9.64 10.97 -12.16
C ASP A 185 -10.71 10.22 -12.98
N ALA A 186 -11.78 9.81 -12.30
CA ALA A 186 -12.89 9.08 -12.86
C ALA A 186 -13.78 9.93 -13.77
N GLU A 187 -13.97 11.22 -13.45
CA GLU A 187 -14.82 12.14 -14.20
C GLU A 187 -14.21 12.42 -15.56
N THR A 188 -12.92 12.79 -15.59
CA THR A 188 -12.20 13.05 -16.84
C THR A 188 -11.71 11.78 -17.53
N LYS A 189 -11.77 10.62 -16.83
CA LYS A 189 -11.26 9.32 -17.27
C LYS A 189 -9.77 9.38 -17.66
N THR A 190 -9.01 10.15 -16.90
CA THR A 190 -7.59 10.34 -17.17
C THR A 190 -6.73 9.63 -16.12
N LEU A 191 -5.58 9.16 -16.60
CA LEU A 191 -4.46 8.77 -15.76
C LEU A 191 -3.27 9.59 -16.23
N GLN A 192 -2.76 10.45 -15.36
CA GLN A 192 -1.62 11.32 -15.63
C GLN A 192 -0.48 10.92 -14.70
N ILE A 193 0.72 10.82 -15.28
CA ILE A 193 1.91 10.35 -14.58
C ILE A 193 3.04 11.34 -14.87
N TRP A 194 3.72 11.77 -13.81
CA TRP A 194 4.90 12.63 -13.87
C TRP A 194 6.05 11.96 -13.13
N GLN A 195 7.26 12.09 -13.66
CA GLN A 195 8.48 11.60 -13.03
C GLN A 195 9.58 12.65 -13.22
N GLY A 196 10.38 12.87 -12.17
CA GLY A 196 11.54 13.78 -12.24
C GLY A 196 11.19 15.27 -12.24
N GLN A 197 9.95 15.63 -11.90
CA GLN A 197 9.52 17.03 -11.79
C GLN A 197 9.65 17.54 -10.35
N THR A 198 10.09 18.79 -10.20
CA THR A 198 10.09 19.46 -8.90
C THR A 198 8.66 19.73 -8.43
N PRO A 199 8.39 19.83 -7.11
CA PRO A 199 7.03 20.04 -6.59
C PRO A 199 6.26 21.21 -7.21
N GLU A 200 6.97 22.25 -7.67
CA GLU A 200 6.40 23.44 -8.33
C GLU A 200 5.80 23.18 -9.72
N GLN A 201 6.15 22.07 -10.37
CA GLN A 201 5.67 21.68 -11.69
C GLN A 201 4.50 20.68 -11.63
N LEU A 202 4.21 20.17 -10.44
CA LEU A 202 3.10 19.25 -10.21
C LEU A 202 1.79 20.03 -10.16
N PRO A 203 0.68 19.46 -10.65
CA PRO A 203 -0.64 20.05 -10.42
C PRO A 203 -0.83 20.20 -8.91
N SER A 204 -1.29 21.35 -8.43
CA SER A 204 -1.64 21.55 -7.02
C SER A 204 -2.90 20.76 -6.69
N SER A 205 -2.95 20.11 -5.52
CA SER A 205 -4.23 19.70 -4.94
C SER A 205 -5.08 20.95 -4.74
N SER A 206 -6.33 20.89 -5.19
CA SER A 206 -7.31 21.99 -5.14
C SER A 206 -8.02 22.08 -3.81
#